data_AF-A0A368NL21-F1
#
_entry.id   AF-A0A368NL21-F1
#
_cell.length_a   1.000
_cell.length_b   1.000
_cell.length_c   1.000
_cell.angle_alpha   90.00
_cell.angle_beta   90.00
_cell.angle_gamma   90.00
#
_symmetry.space_group_name_H-M   'P 1'
#
loop_
_entity.id
_entity.type
_entity.pdbx_description
1 polymer ?
#
loop_
_entity_poly.entity_id
_entity_poly.type
_entity_poly.pdbx_seq_one_letter_code
_entity_poly.pdbx_strand_id
1 'polypeptide(L)'
;MQFDMEQKEQTAIKSLDLSYPFWITEDHNGFAFYSRAELKALFNSFLESRLDNDDYCYTNLYMVDEDFRSNIPGKDSMGMLRHWHIENYELGVVEESGIEALWQ
;
A
#
# COMPACT_ATOMS: atom_id res chain seq x y z
N MET A 1 -21.54 25.51 20.29
CA MET A 1 -21.33 24.12 19.84
C MET A 1 -19.83 23.90 19.79
N GLN A 2 -19.28 23.20 20.77
CA GLN A 2 -17.87 22.83 20.82
C GLN A 2 -17.74 21.53 20.01
N PHE A 3 -16.97 21.54 18.93
CA PHE A 3 -16.61 20.31 18.23
C PHE A 3 -15.45 19.68 19.01
N ASP A 4 -15.75 18.64 19.79
CA ASP A 4 -14.72 17.77 20.33
C ASP A 4 -14.11 17.00 19.15
N MET A 5 -12.97 17.49 18.66
CA MET A 5 -12.11 16.72 17.78
C MET A 5 -11.44 15.67 18.65
N GLU A 6 -11.94 14.43 18.62
CA GLU A 6 -11.20 13.26 19.07
C GLU A 6 -9.85 13.24 18.34
N GLN A 7 -8.79 13.67 19.02
CA GLN A 7 -7.43 13.41 18.55
C GLN A 7 -7.19 11.92 18.70
N LYS A 8 -7.29 11.18 17.58
CA LYS A 8 -6.75 9.82 17.50
C LYS A 8 -5.32 9.85 18.02
N GLU A 9 -5.04 9.04 19.03
CA GLU A 9 -3.69 8.90 19.58
C GLU A 9 -2.72 8.65 18.41
N GLN A 10 -1.78 9.58 18.25
CA GLN A 10 -0.79 9.51 17.20
C GLN A 10 0.26 8.48 17.63
N THR A 11 0.04 7.21 17.28
CA THR A 11 0.98 6.13 17.56
C THR A 11 2.23 6.34 16.72
N ALA A 12 3.24 6.97 17.32
CA ALA A 12 4.57 7.03 16.71
C ALA A 12 5.09 5.59 16.54
N ILE A 13 5.33 5.17 15.30
CA ILE A 13 5.95 3.88 15.03
C ILE A 13 7.41 3.98 15.51
N LYS A 14 7.70 3.38 16.67
CA LYS A 14 9.03 3.45 17.29
C LYS A 14 10.03 2.48 16.65
N SER A 15 9.53 1.41 16.04
CA SER A 15 10.30 0.41 15.29
C SER A 15 9.37 -0.36 14.35
N LEU A 16 9.73 -0.44 13.07
CA LEU A 16 9.20 -1.42 12.13
C LEU A 16 10.27 -2.50 11.95
N ASP A 17 9.93 -3.76 12.21
CA ASP A 17 10.82 -4.90 11.90
C ASP A 17 10.70 -5.26 10.41
N LEU A 18 10.96 -4.27 9.55
CA LEU A 18 10.95 -4.42 8.10
C LEU A 18 12.34 -4.12 7.55
N SER A 19 12.74 -4.92 6.57
CA SER A 19 13.92 -4.69 5.75
C SER A 19 13.48 -4.28 4.34
N TYR A 20 14.28 -3.49 3.65
CA TYR A 20 14.06 -3.24 2.23
C TYR A 20 14.14 -4.55 1.41
N PRO A 21 13.35 -4.69 0.34
CA PRO A 21 12.16 -3.89 0.06
C PRO A 21 10.99 -4.28 0.99
N PHE A 22 10.17 -3.29 1.34
CA PHE A 22 8.87 -3.49 1.94
C PHE A 22 7.80 -2.72 1.18
N TRP A 23 6.53 -2.98 1.50
CA TRP A 23 5.41 -2.39 0.79
C TRP A 23 4.46 -1.68 1.74
N ILE A 24 3.81 -0.66 1.22
CA ILE A 24 2.77 0.09 1.91
C ILE A 24 1.51 -0.05 1.09
N THR A 25 0.38 -0.33 1.74
CA THR A 25 -0.94 -0.23 1.11
C THR A 25 -1.67 0.95 1.70
N GLU A 26 -2.41 1.68 0.87
CA GLU A 26 -3.35 2.73 1.30
C GLU A 26 -4.74 2.38 0.80
N ASP A 27 -5.69 2.27 1.72
CA ASP A 27 -7.11 2.09 1.43
C ASP A 27 -7.98 3.03 2.29
N HIS A 28 -9.29 2.80 2.30
CA HIS A 28 -10.23 3.57 3.11
C HIS A 28 -9.99 3.47 4.63
N ASN A 29 -9.23 2.48 5.09
CA ASN A 29 -8.83 2.30 6.49
C ASN A 29 -7.49 2.98 6.81
N GLY A 30 -6.76 3.44 5.79
CA GLY A 30 -5.50 4.15 5.90
C GLY A 30 -4.31 3.30 5.45
N PHE A 31 -3.16 3.52 6.09
CA PHE A 31 -1.90 2.88 5.70
C PHE A 31 -1.64 1.59 6.47
N ALA A 32 -1.18 0.56 5.76
CA ALA A 32 -0.63 -0.66 6.34
C ALA A 32 0.72 -1.01 5.69
N PHE A 33 1.57 -1.72 6.41
CA PHE A 33 2.96 -2.01 6.02
C PHE A 33 3.16 -3.52 5.97
N TYR A 34 3.83 -4.00 4.92
CA TYR A 34 3.95 -5.42 4.63
C TYR A 34 5.38 -5.79 4.28
N SER A 35 5.84 -6.89 4.87
CA SER A 35 6.90 -7.70 4.28
C SER A 35 6.41 -8.38 3.00
N ARG A 36 7.34 -8.97 2.24
CA ARG A 36 7.02 -9.70 1.00
C ARG A 36 6.03 -10.84 1.24
N ALA A 37 6.18 -11.57 2.34
CA ALA A 37 5.33 -12.72 2.65
C ALA A 37 3.91 -12.27 3.01
N GLU A 38 3.78 -11.22 3.82
CA GLU A 38 2.47 -10.66 4.20
C GLU A 38 1.77 -10.05 2.99
N LEU A 39 2.50 -9.38 2.10
CA LEU A 39 1.93 -8.86 0.87
C LEU A 39 1.38 -9.97 -0.02
N LYS A 40 2.10 -11.10 -0.12
CA LYS A 40 1.60 -12.29 -0.84
C LYS A 40 0.28 -12.81 -0.26
N ALA A 41 0.19 -12.88 1.07
CA ALA A 41 -1.04 -13.28 1.74
C ALA A 41 -2.19 -12.29 1.48
N LEU A 42 -1.90 -10.99 1.48
CA LEU A 42 -2.87 -9.95 1.15
C LEU A 42 -3.42 -10.11 -0.27
N PHE A 43 -2.54 -10.27 -1.27
CA PHE A 43 -2.97 -10.45 -2.66
C PHE A 43 -3.81 -11.72 -2.84
N ASN A 44 -3.46 -12.82 -2.17
CA ASN A 44 -4.30 -14.02 -2.19
C ASN A 44 -5.72 -13.72 -1.66
N SER A 45 -5.83 -12.92 -0.60
CA SER A 45 -7.16 -12.54 -0.09
C SER A 45 -7.95 -11.69 -1.10
N PHE A 46 -7.31 -10.77 -1.83
CA PHE A 46 -7.95 -10.01 -2.89
C PHE A 46 -8.40 -10.89 -4.06
N LEU A 47 -7.61 -11.90 -4.43
CA LEU A 47 -7.99 -12.89 -5.45
C LEU A 47 -9.20 -13.72 -5.02
N GLU A 48 -9.24 -14.16 -3.77
CA GLU A 48 -10.36 -14.91 -3.20
C GLU A 48 -11.65 -14.07 -3.10
N SER A 49 -11.52 -12.76 -2.82
CA SER A 49 -12.63 -11.82 -2.71
C SER A 49 -12.80 -10.92 -3.94
N ARG A 50 -12.34 -11.36 -5.11
CA ARG A 50 -12.36 -10.53 -6.33
C ARG A 50 -13.80 -10.12 -6.67
N LEU A 51 -14.00 -8.83 -6.88
CA LEU A 51 -15.30 -8.24 -7.21
C LEU A 51 -15.49 -8.13 -8.73
N ASP A 52 -16.72 -8.36 -9.20
CA ASP A 52 -17.15 -8.11 -10.57
C ASP A 52 -17.47 -6.61 -10.77
N ASN A 53 -16.44 -5.79 -10.54
CA ASN A 53 -16.48 -4.35 -10.72
C ASN A 53 -15.09 -3.87 -11.17
N ASP A 54 -14.98 -3.55 -12.46
CA ASP A 54 -13.71 -3.16 -13.07
C ASP A 54 -13.18 -1.82 -12.55
N ASP A 55 -14.02 -0.99 -11.96
CA ASP A 55 -13.62 0.31 -11.39
C ASP A 55 -13.23 0.21 -9.90
N TYR A 56 -13.22 -0.99 -9.30
CA TYR A 56 -12.88 -1.14 -7.89
C TYR A 56 -11.36 -1.20 -7.67
N CYS A 57 -10.83 -0.20 -7.00
CA CYS A 57 -9.46 -0.19 -6.49
C CYS A 57 -9.42 -0.81 -5.08
N TYR A 58 -8.71 -1.93 -4.93
CA TYR A 58 -8.53 -2.62 -3.65
C TYR A 58 -7.62 -1.81 -2.72
N THR A 59 -6.55 -1.24 -3.28
CA THR A 59 -5.61 -0.39 -2.55
C THR A 59 -4.63 0.31 -3.50
N ASN A 60 -4.07 1.44 -3.07
CA ASN A 60 -2.81 1.92 -3.64
C ASN A 60 -1.65 1.14 -3.02
N LEU A 61 -0.86 0.45 -3.83
CA LEU A 61 0.33 -0.30 -3.41
C LEU A 61 1.59 0.50 -3.71
N TYR A 62 2.38 0.82 -2.70
CA TYR A 62 3.69 1.47 -2.82
C TYR A 62 4.80 0.47 -2.50
N MET A 63 5.89 0.51 -3.27
CA MET A 63 7.11 -0.19 -2.93
C MET A 63 8.14 0.78 -2.38
N VAL A 64 8.72 0.42 -1.24
CA VAL A 64 9.84 1.15 -0.62
C VAL A 64 11.03 0.20 -0.59
N ASP A 65 11.99 0.45 -1.47
CA ASP A 65 13.20 -0.37 -1.61
C ASP A 65 14.50 0.37 -1.27
N GLU A 66 14.39 1.66 -0.96
CA GLU A 66 15.47 2.51 -0.47
C GLU A 66 14.93 3.64 0.42
N ASP A 67 15.83 4.35 1.08
CA ASP A 67 15.49 5.55 1.85
C ASP A 67 14.84 6.61 0.95
N PHE A 68 13.54 6.83 1.13
CA PHE A 68 12.85 7.90 0.42
C PHE A 68 13.18 9.27 1.03
N ARG A 69 13.70 10.18 0.20
CA ARG A 69 13.97 11.58 0.59
C ARG A 69 13.25 12.52 -0.36
N SER A 70 12.15 13.11 0.10
CA SER A 70 11.52 14.21 -0.64
C SER A 70 12.49 15.38 -0.75
N ASN A 71 12.58 15.96 -1.95
CA ASN A 71 13.35 17.16 -2.23
C ASN A 71 12.62 18.44 -1.78
N ILE A 72 11.36 18.36 -1.35
CA ILE A 72 10.58 19.50 -0.88
C ILE A 72 9.92 19.16 0.47
N PRO A 73 10.51 19.62 1.59
CA PRO A 73 9.94 19.42 2.91
C PRO A 73 8.50 19.94 3.02
N GLY A 74 7.64 19.19 3.71
CA GLY A 74 6.26 19.59 4.01
C GLY A 74 5.27 19.47 2.84
N LYS A 75 5.67 18.86 1.71
CA LYS A 75 4.77 18.54 0.60
C LYS A 75 4.46 17.06 0.55
N ASP A 76 3.24 16.75 0.15
CA ASP A 76 2.89 15.41 -0.28
C ASP A 76 3.80 15.00 -1.46
N SER A 77 4.54 13.92 -1.24
CA SER A 77 5.47 13.34 -2.19
C SER A 77 5.20 11.85 -2.39
N MET A 78 4.06 11.34 -1.92
CA MET A 78 3.71 9.92 -2.01
C MET A 78 3.60 9.46 -3.48
N GLY A 79 3.13 10.34 -4.38
CA GLY A 79 3.10 10.07 -5.81
C GLY A 79 4.48 9.93 -6.47
N MET A 80 5.58 10.24 -5.75
CA MET A 80 6.94 10.01 -6.24
C MET A 80 7.45 8.60 -5.95
N LEU A 81 6.87 7.91 -4.96
CA LEU A 81 7.17 6.51 -4.72
C LEU A 81 6.62 5.68 -5.88
N ARG A 82 7.33 4.62 -6.26
CA ARG A 82 6.82 3.65 -7.24
C ARG A 82 5.58 2.99 -6.64
N HIS A 83 4.46 3.10 -7.35
CA HIS A 83 3.18 2.61 -6.87
C HIS A 83 2.25 2.16 -7.99
N TRP A 84 1.24 1.40 -7.60
CA TRP A 84 0.15 0.92 -8.46
C TRP A 84 -1.18 1.13 -7.76
N HIS A 85 -2.22 1.45 -8.53
CA HIS A 85 -3.59 1.23 -8.11
C HIS A 85 -3.88 -0.25 -8.38
N ILE A 86 -4.19 -1.01 -7.33
CA ILE A 86 -4.47 -2.43 -7.48
C ILE A 86 -5.94 -2.57 -7.84
N GLU A 87 -6.21 -2.83 -9.11
CA GLU A 87 -7.53 -3.10 -9.67
C GLU A 87 -7.57 -4.55 -10.18
N ASN A 88 -8.68 -4.95 -10.81
CA ASN A 88 -8.83 -6.30 -11.35
C ASN A 88 -7.74 -6.67 -12.37
N TYR A 89 -7.23 -5.69 -13.13
CA TYR A 89 -6.15 -5.91 -14.09
C TYR A 89 -4.84 -6.31 -13.39
N GLU A 90 -4.40 -5.55 -12.39
CA GLU A 90 -3.18 -5.85 -11.63
C GLU A 90 -3.30 -7.17 -10.88
N LEU A 91 -4.49 -7.48 -10.34
CA LEU A 91 -4.75 -8.79 -9.74
C LEU A 91 -4.57 -9.94 -10.74
N GLY A 92 -5.00 -9.76 -11.99
CA GLY A 92 -4.77 -10.73 -13.07
C GLY A 92 -3.29 -10.92 -13.38
N VAL A 93 -2.53 -9.82 -13.48
CA VAL A 93 -1.06 -9.85 -13.69
C VAL A 93 -0.37 -10.61 -12.55
N VAL A 94 -0.76 -10.35 -11.29
CA VAL A 94 -0.18 -11.02 -10.13
C VAL A 94 -0.56 -12.50 -10.06
N GLU A 95 -1.79 -12.85 -10.41
CA GLU A 95 -2.26 -14.24 -10.48
C GLU A 95 -1.46 -15.05 -11.50
N GLU A 96 -1.15 -14.47 -12.66
CA GLU A 96 -0.40 -15.14 -13.73
C GLU A 96 1.11 -15.19 -13.47
N SER A 97 1.70 -14.07 -13.03
CA SER A 97 3.15 -13.85 -13.07
C SER A 97 3.79 -13.52 -11.72
N GLY A 98 2.99 -13.40 -10.65
CA GLY A 98 3.44 -13.01 -9.32
C GLY A 98 3.57 -11.50 -9.12
N ILE A 99 3.74 -11.08 -7.86
CA ILE A 99 3.76 -9.67 -7.44
C ILE A 99 4.90 -8.88 -8.11
N GLU A 100 6.00 -9.56 -8.37
CA GLU A 100 7.20 -8.98 -8.97
C GLU A 100 6.94 -8.48 -10.39
N ALA A 101 5.93 -9.02 -11.08
CA ALA A 101 5.54 -8.58 -12.42
C ALA A 101 5.02 -7.13 -12.45
N LEU A 102 4.54 -6.60 -11.33
CA LEU A 102 4.16 -5.19 -11.22
C LEU A 102 5.37 -4.24 -11.30
N TRP A 103 6.60 -4.74 -11.16
CA TRP A 103 7.78 -3.88 -11.03
C TRP A 103 8.85 -4.13 -12.12
N GLN A 104 8.48 -4.85 -13.19
CA GLN A 104 9.37 -5.17 -14.32
C GLN A 104 9.41 -4.06 -15.36
#